data_AF-A0AAV7MVP6-F1
#
_entry.id   AF-A0AAV7MVP6-F1
#
_cell.length_a   1.000
_cell.length_b   1.000
_cell.length_c   1.000
_cell.angle_alpha   90.00
_cell.angle_beta   90.00
_cell.angle_gamma   90.00
#
_symmetry.space_group_name_H-M   'P 1'
#
loop_
_entity.id
_entity.type
_entity.pdbx_description
1 polymer ?
#
loop_
_entity_poly.entity_id
_entity_poly.type
_entity_poly.pdbx_seq_one_letter_code
_entity_poly.pdbx_strand_id
1 'polypeptide(L)'
;MVHNHEQAQKESRKLKLANRQLQLSIKKVVKSCQDIGTRFASMETRTEELETEVRVATAQMATQGQQISDIQWKLEDAENCQRRNNLRILGIAEDLEGQDTRAYIVSLFKKAFPDLTGWDWEKEIQRAHRFPLMRKKQTSTTTGTDQSYPRAIIVYFGNFLLSQVAPIQSRRWKAYRSLPGQTLRMPL
;
A
#
# COMPACT_ATOMS: atom_id res chain seq x y z
N MET A 1 93.57 27.25 -29.67
CA MET A 1 92.94 27.42 -28.34
C MET A 1 91.72 28.36 -28.35
N VAL A 2 91.70 29.45 -29.12
CA VAL A 2 90.58 30.42 -29.16
C VAL A 2 89.26 29.83 -29.67
N HIS A 3 89.28 28.97 -30.70
CA HIS A 3 88.07 28.38 -31.30
C HIS A 3 87.30 27.46 -30.32
N ASN A 4 88.01 26.66 -29.52
CA ASN A 4 87.40 25.81 -28.48
C ASN A 4 86.75 26.65 -27.36
N HIS A 5 87.34 27.80 -27.03
CA HIS A 5 86.78 28.70 -26.02
C HIS A 5 85.46 29.32 -26.49
N GLU A 6 85.37 29.72 -27.76
CA GLU A 6 84.16 30.30 -28.33
C GLU A 6 83.02 29.27 -28.49
N GLN A 7 83.35 28.03 -28.86
CA GLN A 7 82.39 26.91 -28.87
C GLN A 7 81.85 26.61 -27.47
N ALA A 8 82.72 26.52 -26.46
CA ALA A 8 82.32 26.30 -25.07
C ALA A 8 81.41 27.42 -24.54
N GLN A 9 81.68 28.69 -24.91
CA GLN A 9 80.80 29.81 -24.55
C GLN A 9 79.42 29.72 -25.22
N LYS A 10 79.35 29.31 -26.49
CA LYS A 10 78.08 29.11 -27.21
C LYS A 10 77.25 27.98 -26.59
N GLU A 11 77.88 26.87 -26.23
CA GLU A 11 77.22 25.75 -25.53
C GLU A 11 76.73 26.15 -24.14
N SER A 12 77.54 26.86 -23.36
CA SER A 12 77.15 27.38 -22.04
C SER A 12 75.92 28.29 -22.14
N ARG A 13 75.84 29.15 -23.16
CA ARG A 13 74.66 30.01 -23.41
C ARG A 13 73.41 29.19 -23.75
N LYS A 14 73.54 28.19 -24.63
CA LYS A 14 72.42 27.28 -24.98
C LYS A 14 71.91 26.53 -23.75
N LEU A 15 72.82 26.02 -22.91
CA LEU A 15 72.50 25.26 -21.71
C LEU A 15 71.80 26.13 -20.66
N LYS A 16 72.24 27.39 -20.49
CA LYS A 16 71.54 28.38 -19.65
C LYS A 16 70.12 28.68 -20.14
N LEU A 17 69.93 28.79 -21.45
CA LEU A 17 68.62 29.07 -22.03
C LEU A 17 67.66 27.89 -21.88
N ALA A 18 68.14 26.66 -22.12
CA ALA A 18 67.39 25.43 -21.87
C ALA A 18 67.02 25.27 -20.39
N ASN A 19 67.96 25.56 -19.47
CA ASN A 19 67.68 25.51 -18.04
C ASN A 19 66.61 26.55 -17.63
N ARG A 20 66.68 27.77 -18.18
CA ARG A 20 65.62 28.77 -17.95
C ARG A 20 64.26 28.30 -18.44
N GLN A 21 64.21 27.64 -19.59
CA GLN A 21 62.96 27.09 -20.13
C GLN A 21 62.41 25.94 -19.29
N LEU A 22 63.28 25.04 -18.81
CA LEU A 22 62.91 23.98 -17.86
C LEU A 22 62.34 24.56 -16.56
N GLN A 23 62.98 25.59 -16.00
CA GLN A 23 62.50 26.27 -14.80
C GLN A 23 61.10 26.88 -14.99
N LEU A 24 60.81 27.44 -16.17
CA LEU A 24 59.48 27.97 -16.49
C LEU A 24 58.44 26.84 -16.61
N SER A 25 58.79 25.73 -17.26
CA SER A 25 57.91 24.57 -17.39
C SER A 25 57.62 23.94 -16.02
N ILE A 26 58.64 23.78 -15.17
CA ILE A 26 58.48 23.28 -13.79
C ILE A 26 57.54 24.18 -13.00
N LYS A 27 57.71 25.51 -13.06
CA LYS A 27 56.81 26.46 -12.38
C LYS A 27 55.35 26.32 -12.85
N LYS A 28 55.12 26.12 -14.15
CA LYS A 28 53.77 25.89 -14.69
C LYS A 28 53.17 24.59 -14.16
N VAL A 29 53.95 23.50 -14.14
CA VAL A 29 53.52 22.21 -13.61
C VAL A 29 53.19 22.32 -12.12
N VAL A 30 54.05 22.94 -11.32
CA VAL A 30 53.81 23.16 -9.88
C VAL A 30 52.51 23.92 -9.65
N LYS A 31 52.28 25.00 -10.41
CA LYS A 31 51.02 25.75 -10.31
C LYS A 31 49.82 24.89 -10.68
N SER A 32 49.90 24.13 -11.77
CA SER A 32 48.83 23.21 -12.16
C SER A 32 48.57 22.14 -11.10
N CYS A 33 49.61 21.60 -10.44
CA CYS A 33 49.46 20.64 -9.35
C CYS A 33 48.79 21.28 -8.13
N GLN A 34 49.10 22.54 -7.81
CA GLN A 34 48.44 23.28 -6.74
C GLN A 34 46.95 23.51 -7.05
N ASP A 35 46.64 23.91 -8.28
CA ASP A 35 45.25 24.12 -8.73
C ASP A 35 44.45 22.81 -8.73
N ILE A 36 45.08 21.68 -9.07
CA ILE A 36 44.45 20.35 -8.96
C ILE A 36 44.25 19.99 -7.48
N GLY A 37 45.23 20.25 -6.61
CA GLY A 37 45.13 19.98 -5.18
C GLY A 37 43.97 20.72 -4.51
N THR A 38 43.74 21.98 -4.85
CA THR A 38 42.61 22.76 -4.29
C THR A 38 41.26 22.23 -4.79
N ARG A 39 41.17 21.88 -6.07
CA ARG A 39 39.97 21.26 -6.64
C ARG A 39 39.68 19.90 -6.03
N PHE A 40 40.73 19.11 -5.78
CA PHE A 40 40.61 17.79 -5.18
C PHE A 40 40.11 17.90 -3.73
N ALA A 41 40.69 18.78 -2.92
CA ALA A 41 40.20 19.02 -1.55
C ALA A 41 38.72 19.45 -1.54
N SER A 42 38.31 20.33 -2.47
CA SER A 42 36.90 20.72 -2.60
C SER A 42 35.99 19.55 -3.01
N MET A 43 36.48 18.63 -3.85
CA MET A 43 35.74 17.42 -4.23
C MET A 43 35.61 16.45 -3.06
N GLU A 44 36.66 16.29 -2.24
CA GLU A 44 36.64 15.45 -1.04
C GLU A 44 35.57 15.94 -0.06
N THR A 45 35.57 17.23 0.28
CA THR A 45 34.55 17.82 1.18
C THR A 45 33.13 17.60 0.65
N ARG A 46 32.91 17.84 -0.65
CA ARG A 46 31.59 17.60 -1.27
C ARG A 46 31.18 16.13 -1.24
N THR A 47 32.15 15.22 -1.34
CA THR A 47 31.89 13.78 -1.29
C THR A 47 31.49 13.37 0.13
N GLU A 48 32.19 13.87 1.15
CA GLU A 48 31.85 13.64 2.57
C GLU A 48 30.45 14.16 2.92
N GLU A 49 30.10 15.36 2.43
CA GLU A 49 28.76 15.94 2.60
C GLU A 49 27.68 15.06 1.97
N LEU A 50 27.88 14.67 0.70
CA LEU A 50 26.94 13.80 -0.02
C LEU A 50 26.80 12.42 0.64
N GLU A 51 27.89 11.81 1.10
CA GLU A 51 27.85 10.54 1.82
C GLU A 51 27.04 10.65 3.12
N THR A 52 27.18 11.77 3.83
CA THR A 52 26.42 12.05 5.04
C THR A 52 24.93 12.21 4.73
N GLU A 53 24.58 13.00 3.70
CA GLU A 53 23.20 13.20 3.27
C GLU A 53 22.54 11.88 2.84
N VAL A 54 23.25 11.07 2.05
CA VAL A 54 22.77 9.75 1.61
C VAL A 54 22.53 8.84 2.82
N ARG A 55 23.43 8.85 3.81
CA ARG A 55 23.26 8.06 5.04
C ARG A 55 22.04 8.51 5.85
N VAL A 56 21.79 9.80 5.95
CA VAL A 56 20.61 10.33 6.64
C VAL A 56 19.32 9.98 5.88
N ALA A 57 19.30 10.19 4.57
CA ALA A 57 18.15 9.91 3.72
C ALA A 57 17.78 8.41 3.76
N THR A 58 18.76 7.51 3.68
CA THR A 58 18.54 6.06 3.75
C THR A 58 17.96 5.63 5.09
N ALA A 59 18.44 6.20 6.20
CA ALA A 59 17.88 5.93 7.54
C ALA A 59 16.43 6.44 7.68
N GLN A 60 16.14 7.63 7.12
CA GLN A 60 14.77 8.16 7.10
C GLN A 60 13.84 7.30 6.26
N MET A 61 14.27 6.87 5.07
CA MET A 61 13.49 5.98 4.21
C MET A 61 13.17 4.65 4.88
N ALA A 62 14.14 4.05 5.59
CA ALA A 62 13.92 2.83 6.36
C ALA A 62 12.86 3.03 7.46
N THR A 63 12.95 4.14 8.19
CA THR A 63 11.99 4.49 9.25
C THR A 63 10.59 4.70 8.69
N GLN A 64 10.46 5.44 7.58
CA GLN A 64 9.20 5.66 6.89
C GLN A 64 8.62 4.36 6.34
N GLY A 65 9.45 3.48 5.80
CA GLY A 65 9.04 2.15 5.34
C GLY A 65 8.40 1.33 6.45
N GLN A 66 9.00 1.34 7.65
CA GLN A 66 8.43 0.66 8.83
C GLN A 66 7.08 1.27 9.23
N GLN A 67 6.99 2.60 9.29
CA GLN A 67 5.74 3.28 9.65
C GLN A 67 4.62 2.98 8.66
N ILE A 68 4.91 2.95 7.36
CA ILE A 68 3.93 2.59 6.33
C ILE A 68 3.45 1.15 6.53
N SER A 69 4.37 0.21 6.77
CA SER A 69 4.02 -1.20 7.03
C SER A 69 3.12 -1.32 8.27
N ASP A 70 3.43 -0.62 9.35
CA ASP A 70 2.64 -0.65 10.59
C ASP A 70 1.24 -0.08 10.37
N ILE A 71 1.11 1.01 9.60
CA ILE A 71 -0.18 1.62 9.25
C ILE A 71 -1.00 0.68 8.38
N GLN A 72 -0.37 0.05 7.38
CA GLN A 72 -1.04 -0.93 6.51
C GLN A 72 -1.60 -2.09 7.33
N TRP A 73 -0.81 -2.64 8.26
CA TRP A 73 -1.26 -3.73 9.13
C TRP A 73 -2.44 -3.30 10.02
N LYS A 74 -2.36 -2.11 10.64
CA LYS A 74 -3.47 -1.56 11.46
C LYS A 74 -4.73 -1.32 10.64
N LEU A 75 -4.58 -0.83 9.41
CA LEU A 75 -5.70 -0.60 8.51
C LEU A 75 -6.35 -1.93 8.10
N GLU A 76 -5.55 -2.92 7.73
CA GLU A 76 -6.04 -4.26 7.40
C GLU A 76 -6.77 -4.89 8.58
N ASP A 77 -6.23 -4.81 9.79
CA ASP A 77 -6.91 -5.33 10.98
C ASP A 77 -8.21 -4.56 11.28
N ALA A 78 -8.23 -3.24 11.15
CA ALA A 78 -9.43 -2.42 11.32
C ALA A 78 -10.51 -2.75 10.26
N GLU A 79 -10.12 -2.90 9.00
CA GLU A 79 -11.03 -3.34 7.93
C GLU A 79 -11.56 -4.75 8.20
N ASN A 80 -10.70 -5.66 8.65
CA ASN A 80 -11.10 -7.02 9.00
C ASN A 80 -12.02 -7.04 10.23
N CYS A 81 -11.77 -6.21 11.25
CA CYS A 81 -12.70 -5.96 12.37
C CYS A 81 -14.06 -5.47 11.86
N GLN A 82 -14.06 -4.49 10.96
CA GLN A 82 -15.29 -3.93 10.41
C GLN A 82 -16.05 -4.95 9.56
N ARG A 83 -15.36 -5.76 8.73
CA ARG A 83 -15.97 -6.83 7.93
C ARG A 83 -16.55 -7.94 8.82
N ARG A 84 -15.93 -8.25 9.95
CA ARG A 84 -16.47 -9.24 10.92
C ARG A 84 -17.81 -8.83 11.53
N ASN A 85 -18.16 -7.54 11.52
CA ASN A 85 -19.48 -7.04 11.94
C ASN A 85 -20.53 -7.11 10.82
N ASN A 86 -20.15 -7.53 9.61
CA ASN A 86 -21.06 -7.67 8.49
C ASN A 86 -21.53 -9.11 8.32
N LEU A 87 -22.83 -9.27 8.12
CA LEU A 87 -23.46 -10.53 7.75
C LEU A 87 -24.04 -10.43 6.35
N ARG A 88 -23.74 -11.40 5.51
CA ARG A 88 -24.15 -11.42 4.10
C ARG A 88 -25.26 -12.44 3.87
N ILE A 89 -26.48 -11.95 3.70
CA ILE A 89 -27.65 -12.78 3.43
C ILE A 89 -27.82 -12.98 1.92
N LEU A 90 -27.94 -14.21 1.47
CA LEU A 90 -28.19 -14.58 0.07
C LEU A 90 -29.62 -15.14 -0.10
N GLY A 91 -30.20 -15.02 -1.29
CA GLY A 91 -31.43 -15.73 -1.66
C GLY A 91 -32.76 -15.02 -1.34
N ILE A 92 -32.72 -13.78 -0.84
CA ILE A 92 -33.93 -12.95 -0.68
C ILE A 92 -34.28 -12.35 -2.03
N ALA A 93 -35.48 -12.65 -2.55
CA ALA A 93 -35.97 -12.12 -3.82
C ALA A 93 -35.89 -10.58 -3.85
N GLU A 94 -35.52 -10.01 -4.98
CA GLU A 94 -35.48 -8.54 -5.14
C GLU A 94 -36.87 -7.96 -4.88
N ASP A 95 -36.92 -6.74 -4.32
CA ASP A 95 -38.13 -5.98 -4.01
C ASP A 95 -39.05 -6.57 -2.92
N LEU A 96 -38.75 -7.77 -2.39
CA LEU A 96 -39.50 -8.36 -1.27
C LEU A 96 -39.34 -7.57 0.04
N GLU A 97 -38.26 -6.83 0.17
CA GLU A 97 -37.94 -6.01 1.34
C GLU A 97 -38.84 -4.77 1.48
N GLY A 98 -39.47 -4.33 0.38
CA GLY A 98 -40.17 -3.05 0.32
C GLY A 98 -39.22 -1.86 0.31
N GLN A 99 -39.66 -0.71 0.85
CA GLN A 99 -38.87 0.52 0.86
C GLN A 99 -37.76 0.55 1.92
N ASP A 100 -37.87 -0.24 2.99
CA ASP A 100 -36.90 -0.27 4.09
C ASP A 100 -36.36 -1.70 4.32
N THR A 101 -35.21 -1.97 3.71
CA THR A 101 -34.44 -3.21 3.89
C THR A 101 -34.12 -3.49 5.36
N ARG A 102 -33.84 -2.45 6.17
CA ARG A 102 -33.49 -2.63 7.58
C ARG A 102 -34.69 -3.11 8.39
N ALA A 103 -35.85 -2.47 8.23
CA ALA A 103 -37.08 -2.90 8.88
C ALA A 103 -37.46 -4.35 8.51
N TYR A 104 -37.31 -4.71 7.22
CA TYR A 104 -37.54 -6.08 6.77
C TYR A 104 -36.64 -7.08 7.48
N ILE A 105 -35.33 -6.83 7.51
CA ILE A 105 -34.36 -7.71 8.17
C ILE A 105 -34.61 -7.80 9.68
N VAL A 106 -34.91 -6.70 10.37
CA VAL A 106 -35.28 -6.74 11.80
C VAL A 106 -36.48 -7.66 12.02
N SER A 107 -37.51 -7.56 11.18
CA SER A 107 -38.69 -8.42 11.26
C SER A 107 -38.36 -9.90 10.99
N LEU A 108 -37.47 -10.16 10.04
CA LEU A 108 -37.00 -11.51 9.68
C LEU A 108 -36.24 -12.13 10.86
N PHE A 109 -35.35 -11.38 11.51
CA PHE A 109 -34.56 -11.86 12.64
C PHE A 109 -35.43 -12.12 13.87
N LYS A 110 -36.39 -11.24 14.19
CA LYS A 110 -37.37 -11.46 15.26
C LYS A 110 -38.16 -12.76 15.06
N LYS A 111 -38.54 -13.09 13.82
CA LYS A 111 -39.24 -14.34 13.47
C LYS A 111 -38.31 -15.56 13.48
N ALA A 112 -37.08 -15.41 12.99
CA ALA A 112 -36.12 -16.49 12.88
C ALA A 112 -35.52 -16.91 14.22
N PHE A 113 -35.42 -15.96 15.17
CA PHE A 113 -34.78 -16.16 16.47
C PHE A 113 -35.67 -15.71 17.63
N PRO A 114 -36.82 -16.37 17.85
CA PRO A 114 -37.71 -16.02 18.97
C PRO A 114 -37.04 -16.26 20.33
N ASP A 115 -36.11 -17.21 20.42
CA ASP A 115 -35.38 -17.57 21.64
C ASP A 115 -34.35 -16.51 22.09
N LEU A 116 -34.00 -15.55 21.22
CA LEU A 116 -33.02 -14.49 21.48
C LEU A 116 -33.68 -13.22 22.04
N THR A 117 -34.49 -13.37 23.10
CA THR A 117 -35.28 -12.29 23.73
C THR A 117 -34.45 -11.22 24.45
N GLY A 118 -33.18 -11.49 24.75
CA GLY A 118 -32.27 -10.53 25.38
C GLY A 118 -31.69 -9.48 24.44
N TRP A 119 -31.98 -9.56 23.14
CA TRP A 119 -31.39 -8.70 22.12
C TRP A 119 -32.45 -7.82 21.46
N ASP A 120 -32.22 -6.51 21.50
CA ASP A 120 -33.04 -5.55 20.78
C ASP A 120 -32.52 -5.42 19.33
N TRP A 121 -33.05 -6.26 18.44
CA TRP A 121 -32.66 -6.29 17.02
C TRP A 121 -32.74 -4.93 16.32
N GLU A 122 -33.60 -4.02 16.81
CA GLU A 122 -33.69 -2.66 16.29
C GLU A 122 -32.42 -1.86 16.59
N LYS A 123 -31.84 -2.03 17.78
CA LYS A 123 -30.60 -1.33 18.17
C LYS A 123 -29.35 -2.01 17.63
N GLU A 124 -29.38 -3.34 17.55
CA GLU A 124 -28.23 -4.13 17.13
C GLU A 124 -27.95 -4.02 15.63
N ILE A 125 -28.99 -3.93 14.80
CA ILE A 125 -28.85 -3.77 13.35
C ILE A 125 -28.77 -2.28 13.03
N GLN A 126 -27.56 -1.78 12.77
CA GLN A 126 -27.39 -0.36 12.45
C GLN A 126 -27.69 -0.07 10.98
N ARG A 127 -27.32 -0.99 10.07
CA ARG A 127 -27.52 -0.80 8.63
C ARG A 127 -27.86 -2.13 7.97
N ALA A 128 -28.81 -2.11 7.04
CA ALA A 128 -29.04 -3.21 6.11
C ALA A 128 -29.34 -2.63 4.74
N HIS A 129 -28.68 -3.15 3.71
CA HIS A 129 -28.90 -2.71 2.34
C HIS A 129 -28.48 -3.80 1.36
N ARG A 130 -29.05 -3.77 0.15
CA ARG A 130 -28.59 -4.62 -0.94
C ARG A 130 -27.22 -4.18 -1.42
N PHE A 131 -26.38 -5.17 -1.72
CA PHE A 131 -25.06 -4.93 -2.24
C PHE A 131 -25.14 -4.20 -3.59
N PRO A 132 -24.37 -3.10 -3.78
CA PRO A 132 -24.56 -2.20 -4.92
C PRO A 132 -24.04 -2.75 -6.25
N LEU A 133 -23.32 -3.89 -6.27
CA LEU A 133 -22.86 -4.47 -7.53
C LEU A 133 -24.05 -4.75 -8.47
N MET A 134 -23.89 -4.29 -9.72
CA MET A 134 -24.88 -4.51 -10.77
C MET A 134 -25.17 -6.00 -10.91
N ARG A 135 -26.43 -6.33 -11.22
CA ARG A 135 -26.84 -7.69 -11.63
C ARG A 135 -25.82 -8.19 -12.66
N LYS A 136 -24.96 -9.14 -12.29
CA LYS A 136 -24.26 -9.90 -13.33
C LYS A 136 -25.36 -10.71 -14.03
N LYS A 137 -25.79 -10.28 -15.21
CA LYS A 137 -26.41 -11.20 -16.18
C LYS A 137 -25.34 -12.25 -16.44
N GLN A 138 -25.47 -13.43 -15.83
CA GLN A 138 -24.74 -14.56 -16.36
C GLN A 138 -25.37 -14.84 -17.72
N THR A 139 -24.70 -14.44 -18.80
CA THR A 139 -24.99 -14.95 -20.13
C THR A 139 -24.61 -16.43 -20.09
N SER A 140 -25.55 -17.29 -19.70
CA SER A 140 -25.41 -18.73 -19.91
C SER A 140 -25.56 -18.99 -21.40
N THR A 141 -24.44 -19.01 -22.12
CA THR A 141 -24.36 -19.80 -23.35
C THR A 141 -24.80 -21.21 -23.00
N THR A 142 -25.88 -21.64 -23.66
CA THR A 142 -26.51 -22.97 -23.62
C THR A 142 -27.68 -23.08 -22.62
N THR A 143 -28.89 -23.23 -23.19
CA THR A 143 -30.20 -23.53 -22.54
C THR A 143 -30.87 -22.45 -21.69
N GLY A 144 -31.52 -21.48 -22.36
CA GLY A 144 -32.96 -21.18 -22.18
C GLY A 144 -33.55 -20.80 -20.81
N THR A 145 -32.78 -20.52 -19.76
CA THR A 145 -33.31 -19.94 -18.52
C THR A 145 -32.40 -18.82 -18.01
N ASP A 146 -32.83 -17.58 -18.24
CA ASP A 146 -32.19 -16.36 -17.70
C ASP A 146 -32.45 -16.28 -16.18
N GLN A 147 -31.77 -17.11 -15.38
CA GLN A 147 -31.93 -17.07 -13.93
C GLN A 147 -30.96 -16.07 -13.30
N SER A 148 -31.39 -14.81 -13.20
CA SER A 148 -30.68 -13.78 -12.42
C SER A 148 -30.83 -14.08 -10.92
N TYR A 149 -29.73 -14.41 -10.23
CA TYR A 149 -29.75 -14.56 -8.78
C TYR A 149 -29.97 -13.20 -8.09
N PRO A 150 -30.80 -13.14 -7.03
CA PRO A 150 -30.97 -11.92 -6.27
C PRO A 150 -29.66 -11.48 -5.62
N ARG A 151 -29.44 -10.17 -5.52
CA ARG A 151 -28.28 -9.59 -4.85
C ARG A 151 -28.28 -9.94 -3.37
N ALA A 152 -27.07 -10.00 -2.81
CA ALA A 152 -26.90 -10.20 -1.39
C ALA A 152 -27.35 -8.95 -0.62
N ILE A 153 -27.91 -9.14 0.56
CA ILE A 153 -28.10 -8.08 1.54
C ILE A 153 -26.91 -8.12 2.49
N ILE A 154 -26.29 -6.97 2.73
CA ILE A 154 -25.30 -6.80 3.78
C ILE A 154 -26.00 -6.17 4.98
N VAL A 155 -25.85 -6.83 6.13
CA VAL A 155 -26.36 -6.38 7.42
C VAL A 155 -25.16 -6.06 8.31
N TYR A 156 -25.07 -4.84 8.80
CA TYR A 156 -24.03 -4.39 9.72
C TYR A 156 -24.59 -4.40 11.15
N PHE A 157 -23.89 -5.10 12.04
CA PHE A 157 -24.19 -5.13 13.47
C PHE A 157 -23.34 -4.11 14.23
N GLY A 158 -23.96 -3.41 15.18
CA GLY A 158 -23.27 -2.48 16.06
C GLY A 158 -22.33 -3.15 17.06
N ASN A 159 -22.59 -4.42 17.39
CA ASN A 159 -21.85 -5.17 18.38
C ASN A 159 -21.27 -6.47 17.82
N PHE A 160 -19.96 -6.65 17.97
CA PHE A 160 -19.18 -7.78 17.44
C PHE A 160 -19.57 -9.12 18.07
N LEU A 161 -20.06 -9.12 19.31
CA LEU A 161 -20.50 -10.36 19.96
C LEU A 161 -21.73 -10.96 19.27
N LEU A 162 -22.56 -10.14 18.60
CA LEU A 162 -23.75 -10.62 17.91
C LEU A 162 -23.45 -11.28 16.58
N SER A 163 -22.47 -10.76 15.83
CA SER A 163 -22.07 -11.32 14.53
C SER A 163 -21.42 -12.70 14.69
N GLN A 164 -20.87 -13.03 15.86
CA GLN A 164 -20.39 -14.38 16.19
C GLN A 164 -21.50 -15.28 16.74
N VAL A 165 -22.42 -14.76 17.56
CA VAL A 165 -23.48 -15.57 18.16
C VAL A 165 -24.56 -15.96 17.14
N ALA A 166 -24.90 -15.10 16.18
CA ALA A 166 -25.94 -15.42 15.18
C ALA A 166 -25.56 -16.62 14.27
N PRO A 167 -24.32 -16.75 13.75
CA PRO A 167 -23.83 -17.93 13.05
C PRO A 167 -23.55 -19.15 13.95
N ILE A 168 -23.11 -18.95 15.20
CA ILE A 168 -22.83 -20.08 16.12
C ILE A 168 -24.15 -20.71 16.62
N GLN A 169 -25.20 -19.91 16.85
CA GLN A 169 -26.58 -20.38 17.01
C GLN A 169 -27.15 -20.96 15.70
N SER A 170 -26.57 -20.60 14.55
CA SER A 170 -26.92 -21.15 13.23
C SER A 170 -26.45 -22.59 12.98
N ARG A 171 -25.82 -23.27 13.94
CA ARG A 171 -25.83 -24.75 13.91
C ARG A 171 -27.27 -25.31 13.96
N ARG A 172 -28.25 -24.54 14.48
CA ARG A 172 -29.72 -24.79 14.34
C ARG A 172 -30.35 -24.25 13.04
N TRP A 173 -29.65 -23.44 12.23
CA TRP A 173 -30.21 -22.88 10.96
C TRP A 173 -30.37 -23.88 9.82
N LYS A 174 -29.87 -25.11 9.97
CA LYS A 174 -30.27 -26.22 9.07
C LYS A 174 -31.79 -26.42 9.02
N ALA A 175 -32.52 -25.93 10.03
CA ALA A 175 -33.98 -26.01 10.10
C ALA A 175 -34.75 -24.92 9.32
N TYR A 176 -34.14 -23.78 8.96
CA TYR A 176 -34.83 -22.68 8.25
C TYR A 176 -34.78 -22.81 6.71
N ARG A 177 -34.61 -24.04 6.21
CA ARG A 177 -34.50 -24.39 4.77
C ARG A 177 -35.83 -24.29 4.00
N SER A 178 -36.92 -23.87 4.63
CA SER A 178 -38.24 -23.85 4.00
C SER A 178 -39.06 -22.65 4.44
N LEU A 179 -38.67 -21.45 3.99
CA LEU A 179 -39.69 -20.52 3.52
C LEU A 179 -39.97 -20.88 2.05
N PRO A 180 -41.23 -20.89 1.57
CA PRO A 180 -41.55 -21.35 0.23
C PRO A 180 -40.74 -20.55 -0.80
N GLY A 181 -39.82 -21.22 -1.52
CA GLY A 181 -39.03 -20.63 -2.60
C GLY A 181 -37.73 -19.89 -2.21
N GLN A 182 -37.25 -19.93 -0.96
CA GLN A 182 -36.06 -19.17 -0.55
C GLN A 182 -34.96 -20.07 0.04
N THR A 183 -33.77 -20.07 -0.57
CA THR A 183 -32.57 -20.72 -0.01
C THR A 183 -31.64 -19.65 0.56
N LEU A 184 -31.72 -19.44 1.87
CA LEU A 184 -30.79 -18.56 2.58
C LEU A 184 -29.40 -19.22 2.67
N ARG A 185 -28.37 -18.56 2.16
CA ARG A 185 -26.96 -18.97 2.35
C ARG A 185 -26.20 -17.80 2.97
N MET A 186 -25.46 -18.07 4.04
CA MET A 186 -24.46 -17.16 4.60
C MET A 186 -23.08 -17.71 4.25
N PRO A 187 -22.12 -16.91 3.78
CA PRO A 187 -20.74 -17.34 3.69
C PRO A 187 -20.19 -17.53 5.12
N LEU A 188 -19.50 -18.66 5.32
CA LEU A 188 -18.70 -18.96 6.52
C LEU A 188 -17.55 -17.97 6.67
#